data_AF-A0A7K1A605-F1
#
_entry.id   AF-A0A7K1A605-F1
#
_cell.length_a   1.000
_cell.length_b   1.000
_cell.length_c   1.000
_cell.angle_alpha   90.00
_cell.angle_beta   90.00
_cell.angle_gamma   90.00
#
_symmetry.space_group_name_H-M   'P 1'
#
loop_
_entity.id
_entity.type
_entity.pdbx_description
1 polymer ?
#
loop_
_entity_poly.entity_id
_entity_poly.type
_entity_poly.pdbx_seq_one_letter_code
_entity_poly.pdbx_strand_id
1 'polypeptide(L)' 'VAATSIPVVPYDERLTTVTATRLLQEGEVPGRSQRQMVDQVAAAVMLQAWLDSRAAQTDS' A
#
# COMPACT_ATOMS: atom_id res chain seq x y z
N VAL A 1 -7.11 -0.33 -24.82
CA VAL A 1 -6.66 -0.90 -23.54
C VAL A 1 -7.61 -2.05 -23.22
N ALA A 2 -7.12 -3.28 -23.08
CA ALA A 2 -7.98 -4.41 -22.75
C ALA A 2 -8.46 -4.25 -21.29
N ALA A 3 -9.75 -4.02 -21.08
CA ALA A 3 -10.34 -4.00 -19.76
C ALA A 3 -10.36 -5.43 -19.23
N THR A 4 -9.70 -5.66 -18.10
CA THR A 4 -9.73 -6.95 -17.41
C THR A 4 -11.15 -7.25 -16.94
N SER A 5 -11.56 -8.52 -16.90
CA SER A 5 -12.85 -8.93 -16.33
C SER A 5 -12.89 -8.86 -14.79
N ILE A 6 -11.90 -8.19 -14.20
CA ILE A 6 -11.72 -8.09 -12.75
C ILE A 6 -12.36 -6.78 -12.30
N PRO A 7 -13.26 -6.80 -11.32
CA PRO A 7 -13.82 -5.58 -10.75
C PRO A 7 -12.71 -4.68 -10.20
N VAL A 8 -12.68 -3.42 -10.64
CA VAL A 8 -11.75 -2.40 -10.12
C VAL A 8 -12.52 -1.51 -9.16
N VAL A 9 -12.01 -1.37 -7.93
CA VAL A 9 -12.59 -0.52 -6.89
C VAL A 9 -11.61 0.63 -6.62
N PRO A 10 -12.05 1.91 -6.73
CA PRO A 10 -11.21 3.04 -6.36
C PRO A 10 -11.05 3.11 -4.84
N TYR A 11 -9.86 3.49 -4.38
CA TYR A 11 -9.54 3.70 -2.97
C TYR A 11 -8.67 4.97 -2.81
N ASP A 12 -8.89 5.74 -1.75
CA ASP A 12 -8.12 6.99 -1.49
C ASP A 12 -6.80 6.66 -0.78
N GLU A 13 -5.68 6.79 -1.51
CA GLU A 13 -4.33 6.37 -1.13
C GLU A 13 -3.53 7.46 -0.38
N ARG A 14 -4.04 7.98 0.73
CA ARG A 14 -3.29 9.03 1.44
C ARG A 14 -2.08 8.48 2.19
N LEU A 15 -0.95 9.19 2.07
CA LEU A 15 0.29 8.98 2.84
C LEU A 15 1.00 7.63 2.63
N THR A 16 0.64 6.84 1.61
CA THR A 16 1.21 5.50 1.38
C THR A 16 2.73 5.52 1.16
N THR A 17 3.25 6.49 0.39
CA THR A 17 4.70 6.65 0.17
C THR A 17 5.46 7.04 1.44
N VAL A 18 4.86 7.88 2.30
CA VAL A 18 5.47 8.32 3.56
C VAL A 18 5.56 7.14 4.52
N THR A 19 4.46 6.38 4.66
CA THR A 19 4.43 5.15 5.46
C THR A 19 5.40 4.11 4.93
N ALA A 20 5.45 3.88 3.61
CA ALA A 20 6.37 2.95 2.98
C ALA A 20 7.84 3.31 3.25
N THR A 21 8.19 4.60 3.12
CA THR A 21 9.54 5.09 3.40
C THR A 21 9.90 4.87 4.87
N ARG A 22 8.98 5.15 5.79
CA ARG A 22 9.17 4.93 7.22
C ARG A 22 9.37 3.45 7.54
N LEU A 23 8.56 2.56 7.00
CA LEU A 23 8.69 1.11 7.20
C LEU A 23 10.04 0.58 6.71
N LEU A 24 10.51 1.06 5.56
CA LEU A 24 11.82 0.68 5.02
C LEU A 24 13.00 1.21 5.87
N GLN A 25 12.84 2.39 6.48
CA GLN A 25 13.81 2.94 7.43
C GLN A 25 13.84 2.14 8.74
N GLU A 26 12.66 1.83 9.29
CA GLU A 26 12.50 1.02 10.51
C GLU A 26 13.04 -0.41 10.33
N GLY A 27 12.95 -0.97 9.12
CA GLY A 27 13.57 -2.24 8.75
C GLY A 27 15.06 -2.16 8.41
N GLU A 28 15.72 -1.01 8.65
CA GLU A 28 17.15 -0.77 8.38
C GLU A 28 17.58 -1.08 6.94
N VAL A 29 16.66 -0.94 5.98
CA VAL A 29 16.95 -1.21 4.57
C VAL A 29 17.90 -0.13 4.05
N PRO A 30 19.02 -0.48 3.37
CA PRO A 30 19.93 0.52 2.82
C PRO A 30 19.23 1.45 1.83
N GLY A 31 19.52 2.76 1.87
CA GLY A 31 18.79 3.77 1.08
C GLY A 31 18.71 3.52 -0.43
N ARG A 32 19.71 2.85 -1.02
CA ARG A 32 19.68 2.43 -2.44
C ARG A 32 18.62 1.36 -2.71
N SER A 33 18.46 0.43 -1.78
CA SER A 33 17.43 -0.62 -1.83
C SER A 33 16.06 -0.05 -1.50
N GLN A 34 15.97 0.93 -0.58
CA GLN A 34 14.70 1.60 -0.27
C GLN A 34 14.06 2.21 -1.53
N ARG A 35 14.87 2.93 -2.34
CA ARG A 35 14.40 3.54 -3.59
C ARG A 35 13.86 2.54 -4.61
N GLN A 36 14.37 1.30 -4.59
CA GLN A 36 13.90 0.25 -5.49
C GLN A 36 12.61 -0.42 -5.00
N MET A 37 12.33 -0.33 -3.69
CA MET A 37 11.23 -1.03 -3.04
C MET A 37 10.05 -0.12 -2.66
N VAL A 38 10.24 1.20 -2.63
CA VAL A 38 9.24 2.15 -2.09
C VAL A 38 7.87 2.00 -2.75
N ASP A 39 7.80 1.82 -4.07
CA ASP A 39 6.52 1.70 -4.80
C ASP A 39 5.80 0.39 -4.46
N GLN A 40 6.54 -0.71 -4.32
CA GLN A 40 5.97 -2.02 -3.96
C GLN A 40 5.43 -1.98 -2.53
N VAL A 41 6.17 -1.38 -1.61
CA VAL A 41 5.74 -1.23 -0.21
C VAL A 41 4.54 -0.27 -0.14
N ALA A 42 4.52 0.82 -0.90
CA ALA A 42 3.38 1.73 -0.96
C ALA A 42 2.10 1.03 -1.45
N ALA A 43 2.21 0.18 -2.48
CA ALA A 43 1.09 -0.62 -2.97
C ALA A 43 0.58 -1.62 -1.91
N ALA A 44 1.48 -2.27 -1.18
CA ALA A 44 1.11 -3.17 -0.08
C ALA A 44 0.43 -2.42 1.07
N VAL A 45 0.93 -1.23 1.43
CA VAL A 45 0.32 -0.35 2.45
C VAL A 45 -1.08 0.08 2.03
N MET A 46 -1.28 0.46 0.77
CA MET A 46 -2.60 0.81 0.24
C MET A 46 -3.58 -0.37 0.34
N LEU A 47 -3.14 -1.57 -0.05
CA LEU A 47 -3.97 -2.78 0.05
C LEU A 47 -4.32 -3.09 1.51
N GLN A 48 -3.36 -2.97 2.43
CA GLN A 48 -3.60 -3.21 3.85
C GLN A 48 -4.64 -2.23 4.40
N ALA A 49 -4.52 -0.93 4.09
CA ALA A 49 -5.47 0.08 4.53
C ALA A 49 -6.90 -0.20 4.02
N TRP A 50 -7.02 -0.69 2.77
CA TRP A 50 -8.30 -1.12 2.23
C TRP A 50 -8.87 -2.34 2.97
N LEU A 51 -8.04 -3.36 3.24
CA LEU A 51 -8.46 -4.56 3.97
C LEU A 51 -8.93 -4.22 5.40
N ASP A 52 -8.17 -3.38 6.10
CA ASP A 52 -8.49 -2.93 7.47
C ASP A 52 -9.82 -2.17 7.50
N SER A 53 -10.07 -1.31 6.51
CA SER A 53 -11.34 -0.58 6.40
C SER A 53 -12.55 -1.51 6.24
N ARG A 54 -12.38 -2.68 5.59
CA ARG A 54 -13.45 -3.66 5.39
C ARG A 54 -13.65 -4.55 6.61
N ALA A 55 -12.58 -4.91 7.32
CA ALA A 55 -12.68 -5.62 8.58
C ALA A 55 -13.50 -4.83 9.61
N ALA A 56 -13.20 -3.52 9.76
CA ALA A 56 -13.93 -2.65 10.67
C ALA A 56 -15.45 -2.51 10.33
N GLN A 57 -15.81 -2.58 9.05
CA GLN A 57 -17.21 -2.57 8.60
C GLN A 57 -17.94 -3.89 8.86
N THR A 58 -17.21 -5.01 8.97
CA THR A 58 -17.79 -6.35 9.16
C THR A 58 -18.04 -6.66 10.63
N ASP A 59 -17.26 -6.05 11.53
CA ASP A 59 -17.39 -6.20 12.98
C ASP A 59 -18.51 -5.33 13.61
N SER A 60 -19.28 -4.59 12.78
CA SER A 60 -20.43 -3.76 13.19
C SER A 60 -21.76 -4.38 12.75
#